data_AF-A0A3M6AC55-F1
#
_entry.id   AF-A0A3M6AC55-F1
#
_cell.length_a   1.000
_cell.length_b   1.000
_cell.length_c   1.000
_cell.angle_alpha   90.00
_cell.angle_beta   90.00
_cell.angle_gamma   90.00
#
_symmetry.space_group_name_H-M   'P 1'
#
loop_
_entity.id
_entity.type
_entity.pdbx_description
1 polymer ?
#
loop_
_entity_poly.entity_id
_entity_poly.type
_entity_poly.pdbx_seq_one_letter_code
_entity_poly.pdbx_strand_id
1 'polypeptide(L)' 'GVILVYATCSTLPTENTDVIEAFLARTSGARELDIAGQAGQPPAGIKQAHGRQLLAQQGGHDGFYYAKLIKIAAARE' A
#
# COMPACT_ATOMS: atom_id res chain seq x y z
N GLY A 1 -13.17 -11.09 0.37
CA GLY A 1 -12.72 -10.15 1.42
C GLY A 1 -12.98 -8.73 0.96
N VAL A 2 -13.09 -7.78 1.89
CA VAL A 2 -13.16 -6.34 1.58
C VAL A 2 -11.74 -5.82 1.30
N ILE A 3 -11.58 -4.98 0.28
CA ILE A 3 -10.31 -4.31 -0.02
C ILE A 3 -10.28 -2.95 0.67
N LEU A 4 -9.16 -2.67 1.34
CA LEU A 4 -8.81 -1.36 1.87
C LEU A 4 -7.60 -0.85 1.09
N VAL A 5 -7.65 0.41 0.65
CA VAL A 5 -6.50 1.10 0.08
C VAL A 5 -6.10 2.21 1.03
N TYR A 6 -4.83 2.20 1.45
CA TYR A 6 -4.21 3.30 2.17
C TYR A 6 -3.37 4.12 1.21
N ALA A 7 -3.49 5.45 1.28
CA ALA A 7 -2.81 6.35 0.37
C ALA A 7 -2.37 7.63 1.08
N THR A 8 -1.20 8.14 0.70
CA THR A 8 -0.67 9.45 1.16
C THR A 8 0.00 10.18 -0.02
N CYS A 9 0.24 11.48 0.15
CA CYS A 9 1.10 12.29 -0.72
C CYS A 9 2.49 12.54 -0.09
N SER A 10 2.96 11.63 0.78
CA SER A 10 4.25 11.73 1.44
C SER A 10 5.25 10.70 0.90
N THR A 11 6.54 11.00 1.07
CA THR A 11 7.66 10.07 0.85
C THR A 11 8.27 9.56 2.17
N LEU A 12 7.78 10.02 3.33
CA LEU A 12 8.34 9.65 4.63
C LEU A 12 7.89 8.23 5.03
N PRO A 13 8.82 7.31 5.37
CA PRO A 13 8.47 5.95 5.79
C PRO A 13 7.49 5.91 6.98
N THR A 14 7.65 6.84 7.91
CA THR A 14 6.82 6.99 9.13
C THR A 14 5.34 7.28 8.84
N GLU A 15 5.03 7.78 7.65
CA GLU A 15 3.66 8.04 7.19
C GLU A 15 3.15 6.94 6.24
N ASN A 16 4.02 6.02 5.83
CA ASN A 16 3.81 5.07 4.73
C ASN A 16 4.05 3.62 5.21
N THR A 17 5.24 3.07 4.90
CA THR A 17 5.61 1.68 5.18
C THR A 17 5.42 1.31 6.64
N ASP A 18 5.84 2.18 7.57
CA ASP A 18 5.81 1.92 9.01
C ASP A 18 4.36 1.89 9.53
N VAL A 19 3.47 2.68 8.93
CA VAL A 19 2.03 2.68 9.25
C VAL A 19 1.39 1.34 8.86
N ILE A 20 1.74 0.81 7.69
CA ILE A 20 1.21 -0.47 7.20
C ILE A 20 1.76 -1.63 8.01
N GLU A 21 3.07 -1.64 8.31
CA GLU A 21 3.68 -2.65 9.17
C GLU A 21 2.97 -2.72 10.52
N ALA A 22 2.85 -1.58 11.21
CA ALA A 22 2.18 -1.49 12.49
C ALA A 22 0.70 -1.88 12.42
N PHE A 23 0.02 -1.61 11.29
CA PHE A 23 -1.39 -2.00 11.08
C PHE A 23 -1.54 -3.51 10.93
N LEU A 24 -0.70 -4.14 10.12
CA LEU A 24 -0.72 -5.59 9.91
C LEU A 24 -0.37 -6.34 11.19
N ALA A 25 0.60 -5.86 11.97
CA ALA A 25 0.99 -6.46 13.24
C ALA A 25 -0.15 -6.52 14.26
N ARG A 26 -0.99 -5.46 14.33
CA ARG A 26 -2.11 -5.38 15.29
C ARG A 26 -3.44 -5.92 14.75
N THR A 27 -3.54 -6.21 13.45
CA THR A 27 -4.81 -6.57 12.79
C THR A 27 -4.72 -7.95 12.15
N SER A 28 -4.92 -9.00 12.96
CA SER A 28 -4.76 -10.41 12.56
C SER A 28 -5.60 -10.83 11.35
N GLY A 29 -6.72 -10.17 11.07
CA GLY A 29 -7.60 -10.42 9.92
C GLY A 29 -7.25 -9.64 8.65
N ALA A 30 -6.20 -8.83 8.66
CA ALA A 30 -5.72 -8.07 7.51
C ALA A 30 -4.51 -8.73 6.86
N ARG A 31 -4.43 -8.69 5.53
CA ARG A 31 -3.25 -9.09 4.76
C ARG A 31 -2.95 -8.04 3.72
N GLU A 32 -1.68 -7.83 3.45
CA GLU A 32 -1.26 -7.03 2.31
C GLU A 32 -1.38 -7.83 1.02
N LEU A 33 -1.79 -7.13 -0.04
CA LEU A 33 -1.76 -7.61 -1.41
C LEU A 33 -0.90 -6.68 -2.24
N ASP A 34 -0.02 -7.24 -3.07
CA ASP A 34 0.75 -6.43 -4.01
C ASP A 34 -0.19 -5.69 -4.98
N ILE A 35 0.15 -4.45 -5.30
CA ILE A 35 -0.53 -3.65 -6.32
C ILE A 35 0.05 -4.12 -7.65
N ALA A 36 -0.74 -4.88 -8.41
CA ALA A 36 -0.35 -5.36 -9.73
C ALA A 36 -0.45 -4.23 -10.77
N GLY A 37 0.41 -4.32 -11.79
CA GLY A 37 0.29 -3.50 -13.01
C GLY A 37 -0.86 -3.99 -13.89
N GLN A 38 -1.13 -3.23 -14.94
CA GLN A 38 -2.00 -3.70 -16.02
C GLN A 38 -1.36 -4.88 -16.76
N ALA A 39 -2.17 -5.71 -17.42
CA ALA A 39 -1.67 -6.87 -18.16
C ALA A 39 -0.59 -6.45 -19.17
N GLY A 40 0.58 -7.08 -19.08
CA GLY A 40 1.74 -6.77 -19.93
C GLY A 40 2.53 -5.52 -19.52
N GLN A 41 2.21 -4.89 -18.39
CA GLN A 41 2.93 -3.72 -17.87
C GLN A 41 3.45 -3.98 -16.44
N PRO A 42 4.65 -3.49 -16.10
CA PRO A 42 5.12 -3.55 -14.73
C PRO A 42 4.20 -2.71 -13.82
N PRO A 43 4.08 -3.07 -12.53
CA PRO A 43 3.34 -2.25 -11.58
C PRO A 43 3.95 -0.85 -11.44
N ALA A 44 3.09 0.16 -11.27
CA ALA A 44 3.52 1.53 -11.06
C ALA A 44 4.24 1.72 -9.72
N GLY A 45 5.22 2.61 -9.69
CA GLY A 45 5.96 2.97 -8.48
C GLY A 45 6.99 1.94 -8.01
N ILE A 46 7.84 2.39 -7.11
CA ILE A 46 8.94 1.63 -6.51
C ILE A 46 8.35 0.77 -5.39
N LYS A 47 8.55 -0.55 -5.47
CA LYS A 47 8.14 -1.48 -4.42
C LYS A 47 8.88 -1.17 -3.12
N GLN A 48 8.13 -1.07 -2.02
CA GLN A 48 8.65 -0.90 -0.67
C GLN A 48 8.48 -2.22 0.12
N ALA A 49 8.89 -2.26 1.39
CA ALA A 49 8.59 -3.39 2.26
C ALA A 49 7.07 -3.61 2.40
N HIS A 50 6.32 -2.50 2.45
CA HIS A 50 4.86 -2.46 2.33
C HIS A 50 4.46 -1.37 1.34
N GLY A 51 3.55 -1.68 0.42
CA GLY A 51 3.02 -0.75 -0.57
C GLY A 51 4.03 -0.38 -1.67
N ARG A 52 3.72 0.71 -2.38
CA ARG A 52 4.51 1.24 -3.49
C ARG A 52 4.58 2.76 -3.43
N GLN A 53 5.78 3.29 -3.69
CA GLN A 53 6.04 4.73 -3.74
C GLN A 53 6.14 5.20 -5.19
N LEU A 54 5.31 6.15 -5.56
CA LEU A 54 5.44 6.95 -6.76
C LEU A 54 6.18 8.24 -6.39
N LEU A 55 7.33 8.48 -7.02
CA LEU A 55 8.09 9.72 -6.83
C LEU A 55 7.48 10.84 -7.66
N ALA A 56 7.59 12.07 -7.18
CA ALA A 56 7.16 13.24 -7.94
C ALA A 56 7.81 13.25 -9.35
N GLN A 57 7.05 13.67 -10.35
CA GLN A 57 7.51 13.79 -11.72
C GLN A 57 7.36 15.22 -12.19
N GLN A 58 8.41 15.78 -12.78
CA GLN A 58 8.34 17.11 -13.36
C GLN A 58 7.32 17.12 -14.52
N GLY A 59 6.31 17.98 -14.42
CA GLY A 59 5.19 18.01 -15.38
C GLY A 59 4.23 16.82 -15.28
N GLY A 60 4.36 16.00 -14.23
CA GLY A 60 3.51 14.85 -13.94
C GLY A 60 2.80 15.00 -12.60
N HIS A 61 2.81 13.94 -11.80
CA HIS A 61 2.18 13.94 -10.48
C HIS A 61 3.15 14.36 -9.36
N ASP A 62 2.60 14.87 -8.25
CA ASP A 62 3.37 15.36 -7.09
C ASP A 62 4.01 14.25 -6.23
N GLY A 63 3.70 12.98 -6.55
CA GLY A 63 4.21 11.82 -5.81
C GLY A 63 3.18 11.29 -4.82
N PHE A 64 3.12 9.97 -4.69
CA PHE A 64 2.09 9.29 -3.91
C PHE A 64 2.63 7.99 -3.33
N TYR A 65 2.02 7.55 -2.24
CA TYR A 65 2.20 6.22 -1.69
C TYR A 65 0.88 5.47 -1.71
N TYR A 66 0.91 4.18 -2.02
CA TYR A 66 -0.25 3.30 -1.96
C TYR A 66 0.09 1.95 -1.33
N ALA A 67 -0.78 1.47 -0.44
CA ALA A 67 -0.80 0.08 0.02
C ALA A 67 -2.21 -0.50 -0.14
N LYS A 68 -2.29 -1.75 -0.60
CA LYS A 68 -3.55 -2.46 -0.82
C LYS A 68 -3.64 -3.62 0.16
N LEU A 69 -4.72 -3.66 0.93
CA LEU A 69 -4.96 -4.65 1.97
C LEU A 69 -6.27 -5.38 1.69
N ILE A 70 -6.37 -6.62 2.15
CA ILE A 70 -7.60 -7.41 2.13
C ILE A 70 -7.95 -7.89 3.54
N LYS A 71 -9.25 -7.81 3.87
CA LYS A 71 -9.81 -8.51 5.04
C LYS A 71 -10.09 -9.97 4.67
N ILE A 72 -9.38 -10.91 5.29
CA ILE A 72 -9.49 -12.34 4.95
C ILE A 72 -10.59 -13.09 5.73
N ALA A 73 -10.86 -12.70 6.97
CA ALA A 73 -12.04 -12.95 7.78
C ALA A 73 -11.73 -12.40 9.18
N ALA A 74 -12.70 -11.83 9.87
CA ALA A 74 -12.54 -11.66 11.31
C ALA A 74 -12.85 -13.03 11.93
N ALA A 75 -11.97 -13.56 12.77
CA ALA A 75 -12.45 -14.52 13.76
C ALA A 75 -13.61 -13.82 14.49
N ARG A 76 -14.79 -14.45 14.53
CA ARG A 76 -15.83 -13.99 15.44
C ARG A 76 -15.29 -14.29 16.84
N GLU A 77 -15.02 -13.25 17.61
CA GLU A 77 -14.87 -13.37 19.05
C GLU A 77 -16.25 -13.67 19.68
#